data_AF-V5BJB1-F1
#
_entry.id   AF-V5BJB1-F1
#
_cell.length_a   1.000
_cell.length_b   1.000
_cell.length_c   1.000
_cell.angle_alpha   90.00
_cell.angle_beta   90.00
_cell.angle_gamma   90.00
#
_symmetry.space_group_name_H-M   'P 1'
#
loop_
_entity.id
_entity.type
_entity.pdbx_description
1 polymer ?
#
loop_
_entity_poly.entity_id
_entity_poly.type
_entity_poly.pdbx_seq_one_letter_code
_entity_poly.pdbx_strand_id
1 'polypeptide(L)'
;MYIYIYIYIYIFHCHVACNSLFFSLFVAPNKKQKQKTCKLSIVSMTSFFPSMPPCDRAAMLTVCEARRQYLAAHVTQLYANTNPAELWSSIVKYRERNSTELLDTVNSYDELRLSYSGYRKVVYSLVFRVSPEEEKQASVEERESRKKLYFNHPFLSPATFLAFPRAEDGTIPAVPMYAFAAKRLLLYRMRVELELVARVLPPSLQDPTTRVTHRLLCPPSSSSPLSNGLTQEDIEAFLYDLLPNLRLVRDMPPWMQPYYLCHASRKFMFMCDARRTGAISIESMMKSDVFSELLRVFESDANDAIVVFTKGCTVDVAASLVTADAAEDDTIPALVLFHEGEGNNQDDMYIVKTLTDGVVLEVRRGQLYWNSGSTEFLQPDVLCMDNWFSLALMARIYEHFTSLDIDGDGVLTVDELSRYSDGSFTRLVIERAFECHVPHSGKRHIMDYKTYLDFVIATEHAATLPAMKYIWSILDLEENRKFVTVETLRCFCKAIANELIANGLMTDISAQSILSEVIDMINPKWHEWVELDDIVRSGHQATVLPILLSYRNFYAYDCREQTAAAANDEYA
;
A
#
# COMPACT_ATOMS: atom_id res chain seq x y z
N MET A 1 29.76 10.56 20.02
CA MET A 1 29.23 11.86 19.52
C MET A 1 29.69 12.23 18.11
N TYR A 2 30.90 11.86 17.66
CA TYR A 2 31.39 12.13 16.28
C TYR A 2 30.72 11.29 15.17
N ILE A 3 30.08 10.17 15.50
CA ILE A 3 29.36 9.29 14.56
C ILE A 3 27.97 9.84 14.17
N TYR A 4 27.36 10.66 15.04
CA TYR A 4 26.09 11.33 14.76
C TYR A 4 26.19 12.40 13.65
N ILE A 5 27.39 12.97 13.44
CA ILE A 5 27.62 14.05 12.47
C ILE A 5 27.95 13.49 11.08
N TYR A 6 28.67 12.37 10.99
CA TYR A 6 29.01 11.76 9.69
C TYR A 6 27.82 11.06 9.03
N ILE A 7 26.93 10.44 9.81
CA ILE A 7 25.72 9.78 9.29
C ILE A 7 24.67 10.82 8.86
N TYR A 8 24.55 11.96 9.58
CA TYR A 8 23.67 13.06 9.14
C TYR A 8 24.12 13.65 7.80
N ILE A 9 25.44 13.74 7.54
CA ILE A 9 25.99 14.28 6.29
C ILE A 9 25.86 13.28 5.12
N TYR A 10 26.00 11.97 5.36
CA TYR A 10 25.85 10.96 4.30
C TYR A 10 24.38 10.65 3.94
N ILE A 11 23.47 10.71 4.92
CA ILE A 11 22.01 10.72 4.67
C ILE A 11 21.61 11.98 3.88
N PHE A 12 22.33 13.10 4.05
CA PHE A 12 22.06 14.36 3.37
C PHE A 12 22.38 14.38 1.87
N HIS A 13 23.36 13.60 1.40
CA HIS A 13 23.69 13.58 -0.03
C HIS A 13 22.62 12.86 -0.89
N CYS A 14 21.79 12.00 -0.28
CA CYS A 14 20.58 11.45 -0.91
C CYS A 14 19.38 12.43 -0.89
N HIS A 15 19.40 13.46 -0.04
CA HIS A 15 18.23 14.29 0.26
C HIS A 15 18.08 15.55 -0.61
N VAL A 16 19.14 16.00 -1.30
CA VAL A 16 19.06 17.18 -2.19
C VAL A 16 18.17 16.90 -3.41
N ALA A 17 18.07 15.65 -3.86
CA ALA A 17 17.13 15.23 -4.92
C ALA A 17 15.68 15.04 -4.42
N CYS A 18 15.48 14.71 -3.14
CA CYS A 18 14.14 14.62 -2.56
C CYS A 18 13.43 15.97 -2.49
N ASN A 19 14.17 17.07 -2.29
CA ASN A 19 13.56 18.40 -2.15
C ASN A 19 12.97 18.98 -3.46
N SER A 20 13.46 18.60 -4.65
CA SER A 20 12.87 19.11 -5.91
C SER A 20 11.69 18.28 -6.42
N LEU A 21 11.68 16.97 -6.17
CA LEU A 21 10.61 16.06 -6.62
C LEU A 21 9.45 15.91 -5.62
N PHE A 22 9.68 16.03 -4.31
CA PHE A 22 8.56 16.10 -3.34
C PHE A 22 7.72 17.38 -3.50
N PHE A 23 8.30 18.45 -4.05
CA PHE A 23 7.60 19.71 -4.31
C PHE A 23 6.57 19.60 -5.45
N SER A 24 6.76 18.70 -6.41
CA SER A 24 5.86 18.53 -7.56
C SER A 24 4.71 17.54 -7.31
N LEU A 25 4.80 16.69 -6.29
CA LEU A 25 3.88 15.56 -6.09
C LEU A 25 2.62 15.88 -5.29
N PHE A 26 2.50 17.04 -4.63
CA PHE A 26 1.39 17.30 -3.70
C PHE A 26 0.83 18.74 -3.71
N VAL A 27 1.14 19.55 -4.73
CA VAL A 27 0.45 20.83 -4.95
C VAL A 27 -0.70 20.60 -5.94
N ALA A 28 -1.95 20.71 -5.47
CA ALA A 28 -3.09 20.82 -6.37
C ALA A 28 -2.87 22.02 -7.33
N PRO A 29 -3.14 21.88 -8.64
CA PRO A 29 -2.81 22.92 -9.61
C PRO A 29 -3.70 24.15 -9.37
N ASN A 30 -3.14 25.17 -8.72
CA ASN A 30 -3.79 26.47 -8.70
C ASN A 30 -3.70 27.04 -10.12
N LYS A 31 -4.85 27.18 -10.78
CA LYS A 31 -5.01 27.71 -12.15
C LYS A 31 -4.43 29.13 -12.22
N LYS A 32 -3.14 29.25 -12.57
CA LYS A 32 -2.48 30.36 -13.28
C LYS A 32 -0.97 30.33 -13.02
N GLN A 33 -0.27 29.37 -13.62
CA GLN A 33 1.15 29.57 -13.96
C GLN A 33 1.47 28.70 -15.17
N LYS A 34 1.66 29.35 -16.32
CA LYS A 34 2.12 28.71 -17.57
C LYS A 34 3.50 28.09 -17.32
N GLN A 35 3.53 26.78 -17.10
CA GLN A 35 4.76 25.98 -17.14
C GLN A 35 5.28 25.93 -18.57
N LYS A 36 6.43 26.57 -18.81
CA LYS A 36 7.31 26.20 -19.92
C LYS A 36 7.92 24.86 -19.57
N THR A 37 7.29 23.77 -19.99
CA THR A 37 7.86 22.42 -19.95
C THR A 37 8.98 22.33 -20.97
N CYS A 38 10.24 22.30 -20.52
CA CYS A 38 11.34 21.79 -21.33
C CYS A 38 11.10 20.31 -21.57
N LYS A 39 10.85 19.94 -22.84
CA LYS A 39 10.95 18.57 -23.32
C LYS A 39 12.39 18.10 -23.09
N LEU A 40 12.61 17.31 -22.04
CA LEU A 40 13.78 16.45 -21.97
C LEU A 40 13.37 15.10 -22.51
N SER A 41 13.88 14.80 -23.70
CA SER A 41 13.70 13.56 -24.44
C SER A 41 14.03 12.36 -23.55
N ILE A 42 13.12 11.39 -23.52
CA ILE A 42 13.33 10.06 -22.94
C ILE A 42 14.45 9.41 -23.75
N VAL A 43 15.68 9.53 -23.28
CA VAL A 43 16.80 8.70 -23.72
C VAL A 43 16.94 7.59 -22.68
N SER A 44 16.55 6.39 -23.09
CA SER A 44 17.08 5.09 -22.66
C SER A 44 18.18 5.15 -21.56
N MET A 45 17.77 5.10 -20.29
CA MET A 45 18.64 4.75 -19.17
C MET A 45 18.70 3.22 -19.00
N THR A 46 19.05 2.51 -20.06
CA THR A 46 19.77 1.24 -19.98
C THR A 46 21.25 1.54 -20.21
N SER A 47 21.85 2.30 -19.29
CA SER A 47 23.30 2.53 -19.28
C SER A 47 23.86 1.98 -17.98
N PHE A 48 24.69 0.95 -18.16
CA PHE A 48 25.57 0.31 -17.19
C PHE A 48 25.98 1.23 -16.03
N PHE A 49 25.57 0.90 -14.81
CA PHE A 49 26.36 1.29 -13.64
C PHE A 49 27.67 0.48 -13.70
N PRO A 50 28.84 1.11 -13.86
CA PRO A 50 30.10 0.38 -13.86
C PRO A 50 30.21 -0.39 -12.54
N SER A 51 30.55 -1.68 -12.62
CA SER A 51 30.75 -2.51 -11.45
C SER A 51 31.86 -1.90 -10.59
N MET A 52 31.54 -1.57 -9.34
CA MET A 52 32.50 -1.02 -8.39
C MET A 52 33.65 -2.03 -8.18
N PRO A 53 34.92 -1.57 -8.08
CA PRO A 53 36.05 -2.44 -7.79
C PRO A 53 35.82 -3.28 -6.52
N PRO A 54 36.34 -4.53 -6.44
CA PRO A 54 36.04 -5.42 -5.31
C PRO A 54 36.40 -4.87 -3.93
N CYS A 55 37.52 -4.15 -3.80
CA CYS A 55 37.95 -3.52 -2.54
C CYS A 55 36.98 -2.42 -2.09
N ASP A 56 36.59 -1.54 -3.02
CA ASP A 56 35.65 -0.44 -2.76
C ASP A 56 34.25 -0.97 -2.42
N ARG A 57 33.83 -2.08 -3.05
CA ARG A 57 32.56 -2.75 -2.77
C ARG A 57 32.52 -3.31 -1.33
N ALA A 58 33.58 -3.99 -0.89
CA ALA A 58 33.66 -4.52 0.47
C ALA A 58 33.63 -3.41 1.53
N ALA A 59 34.35 -2.30 1.26
CA ALA A 59 34.30 -1.12 2.12
C ALA A 59 32.88 -0.51 2.18
N MET A 60 32.21 -0.36 1.03
CA MET A 60 30.85 0.17 0.97
C MET A 60 29.82 -0.73 1.65
N LEU A 61 29.91 -2.05 1.50
CA LEU A 61 29.06 -2.99 2.23
C LEU A 61 29.22 -2.86 3.75
N THR A 62 30.46 -2.70 4.22
CA THR A 62 30.75 -2.46 5.64
C THR A 62 30.10 -1.17 6.15
N VAL A 63 30.16 -0.10 5.36
CA VAL A 63 29.49 1.18 5.70
C VAL A 63 27.97 1.03 5.74
N CYS A 64 27.38 0.30 4.78
CA CYS A 64 25.94 0.07 4.74
C CYS A 64 25.46 -0.77 5.93
N GLU A 65 26.23 -1.80 6.30
CA GLU A 65 25.92 -2.65 7.45
C GLU A 65 26.05 -1.88 8.76
N ALA A 66 27.11 -1.09 8.94
CA ALA A 66 27.26 -0.22 10.10
C ALA A 66 26.10 0.79 10.23
N ARG A 67 25.61 1.32 9.10
CA ARG A 67 24.40 2.17 9.07
C ARG A 67 23.17 1.38 9.51
N ARG A 68 22.96 0.16 9.02
CA ARG A 68 21.83 -0.69 9.40
C ARG A 68 21.83 -1.00 10.89
N GLN A 69 22.97 -1.40 11.44
CA GLN A 69 23.14 -1.65 12.88
C GLN A 69 22.86 -0.41 13.72
N TYR A 70 23.32 0.76 13.26
CA TYR A 70 23.02 2.02 13.92
C TYR A 70 21.51 2.32 13.91
N LEU A 71 20.83 2.18 12.76
CA LEU A 71 19.39 2.41 12.66
C LEU A 71 18.61 1.43 13.55
N ALA A 72 18.97 0.15 13.55
CA ALA A 72 18.34 -0.88 14.38
C ALA A 72 18.45 -0.54 15.87
N ALA A 73 19.62 -0.09 16.33
CA ALA A 73 19.83 0.28 17.72
C ALA A 73 19.10 1.57 18.15
N HIS A 74 18.64 2.41 17.20
CA HIS A 74 18.05 3.72 17.49
C HIS A 74 16.59 3.85 17.01
N VAL A 75 15.99 2.80 16.45
CA VAL A 75 14.62 2.84 15.91
C VAL A 75 13.60 3.20 16.99
N THR A 76 13.73 2.64 18.21
CA THR A 76 12.83 2.96 19.33
C THR A 76 12.91 4.43 19.73
N GLN A 77 14.12 5.01 19.77
CA GLN A 77 14.31 6.43 20.05
C GLN A 77 13.74 7.31 18.93
N LEU A 78 13.89 6.87 17.67
CA LEU A 78 13.28 7.54 16.54
C LEU A 78 11.77 7.59 16.72
N TYR A 79 11.12 6.47 17.02
CA TYR A 79 9.69 6.37 17.31
C TYR A 79 9.27 7.32 18.43
N ALA A 80 9.99 7.34 19.55
CA ALA A 80 9.69 8.29 20.62
C ALA A 80 9.73 9.74 20.10
N ASN A 81 10.80 10.15 19.39
CA ASN A 81 11.04 11.54 19.00
C ASN A 81 10.15 12.06 17.85
N THR A 82 9.29 11.20 17.30
CA THR A 82 8.50 11.53 16.11
C THR A 82 7.02 11.30 16.33
N ASN A 83 6.61 11.07 17.59
CA ASN A 83 5.25 10.72 17.95
C ASN A 83 4.29 11.88 17.61
N PRO A 84 3.25 11.64 16.79
CA PRO A 84 2.32 12.70 16.39
C PRO A 84 1.52 13.26 17.57
N ALA A 85 1.10 12.44 18.53
CA ALA A 85 0.40 12.91 19.72
C ALA A 85 1.31 13.79 20.61
N GLU A 86 2.58 13.44 20.75
CA GLU A 86 3.56 14.28 21.46
C GLU A 86 3.85 15.60 20.73
N LEU A 87 3.94 15.55 19.40
CA LEU A 87 4.08 16.75 18.57
C LEU A 87 2.87 17.66 18.76
N TRP A 88 1.65 17.11 18.70
CA TRP A 88 0.41 17.85 18.87
C TRP A 88 0.29 18.47 20.26
N SER A 89 0.50 17.68 21.32
CA SER A 89 0.49 18.17 22.70
C SER A 89 1.54 19.26 22.94
N SER A 90 2.73 19.13 22.34
CA SER A 90 3.77 20.17 22.37
C SER A 90 3.34 21.45 21.65
N ILE A 91 2.69 21.34 20.49
CA ILE A 91 2.13 22.48 19.74
C ILE A 91 1.07 23.20 20.60
N VAL A 92 0.13 22.45 21.18
CA VAL A 92 -0.91 23.01 22.05
C VAL A 92 -0.27 23.70 23.27
N LYS A 93 0.79 23.13 23.85
CA LYS A 93 1.50 23.70 25.01
C LYS A 93 2.23 25.01 24.70
N TYR A 94 2.91 25.10 23.55
CA TYR A 94 3.74 26.25 23.18
C TYR A 94 3.12 27.18 22.12
N ARG A 95 1.81 27.08 21.92
CA ARG A 95 1.02 27.97 21.05
C ARG A 95 1.12 29.44 21.48
N GLU A 96 0.86 30.33 20.54
CA GLU A 96 0.64 31.74 20.86
C GLU A 96 -0.70 31.89 21.59
N ARG A 97 -0.72 32.62 22.71
CA ARG A 97 -1.95 32.90 23.48
C ARG A 97 -2.33 34.36 23.29
N ASN A 98 -3.56 34.63 22.84
CA ASN A 98 -4.07 35.99 22.80
C ASN A 98 -4.40 36.48 24.21
N SER A 99 -4.13 37.76 24.47
CA SER A 99 -4.32 38.43 25.77
C SER A 99 -5.77 38.41 26.31
N THR A 100 -6.73 37.94 25.51
CA THR A 100 -8.16 37.93 25.81
C THR A 100 -8.69 36.56 26.27
N GLU A 101 -7.88 35.49 26.20
CA GLU A 101 -8.27 34.13 26.61
C GLU A 101 -7.96 33.91 28.10
N LEU A 102 -8.91 34.27 28.97
CA LEU A 102 -8.86 33.97 30.42
C LEU A 102 -9.31 32.52 30.76
N LEU A 103 -9.73 31.74 29.76
CA LEU A 103 -10.19 30.35 29.90
C LEU A 103 -9.40 29.45 28.94
N ASP A 104 -8.91 28.32 29.45
CA ASP A 104 -8.14 27.29 28.72
C ASP A 104 -8.92 26.55 27.62
N THR A 105 -10.13 27.00 27.27
CA THR A 105 -11.01 26.37 26.28
C THR A 105 -10.69 26.87 24.87
N VAL A 106 -9.97 26.05 24.10
CA VAL A 106 -9.80 26.22 22.65
C VAL A 106 -11.15 25.94 21.99
N ASN A 107 -11.84 26.98 21.51
CA ASN A 107 -13.18 26.85 20.90
C ASN A 107 -13.13 26.23 19.49
N SER A 108 -11.99 26.34 18.78
CA SER A 108 -11.74 25.70 17.49
C SER A 108 -10.25 25.46 17.26
N TYR A 109 -9.87 24.27 16.79
CA TYR A 109 -8.47 23.93 16.47
C TYR A 109 -7.89 24.76 15.31
N ASP A 110 -8.73 25.35 14.46
CA ASP A 110 -8.32 26.17 13.32
C ASP A 110 -7.79 27.55 13.74
N GLU A 111 -8.04 27.98 14.98
CA GLU A 111 -7.56 29.25 15.52
C GLU A 111 -6.17 29.14 16.16
N LEU A 112 -5.61 27.93 16.28
CA LEU A 112 -4.30 27.71 16.89
C LEU A 112 -3.18 28.31 16.04
N ARG A 113 -2.45 29.27 16.61
CA ARG A 113 -1.31 29.94 15.97
C ARG A 113 -0.01 29.65 16.69
N LEU A 114 1.09 29.65 15.95
CA LEU A 114 2.42 29.36 16.46
C LEU A 114 3.40 30.47 16.05
N SER A 115 4.00 31.16 17.04
CA SER A 115 5.14 32.04 16.79
C SER A 115 6.42 31.24 16.58
N TYR A 116 7.45 31.87 16.01
CA TYR A 116 8.76 31.22 15.85
C TYR A 116 9.36 30.78 17.20
N SER A 117 9.11 31.55 18.26
CA SER A 117 9.56 31.22 19.61
C SER A 117 8.85 29.97 20.16
N GLY A 118 7.54 29.85 19.92
CA GLY A 118 6.75 28.67 20.23
C GLY A 118 7.22 27.45 19.44
N TYR A 119 7.37 27.60 18.13
CA TYR A 119 7.89 26.56 17.24
C TYR A 119 9.24 26.02 17.70
N ARG A 120 10.20 26.89 18.05
CA ARG A 120 11.49 26.45 18.56
C ARG A 120 11.34 25.62 19.84
N LYS A 121 10.46 26.01 20.78
CA LYS A 121 10.19 25.25 22.01
C LYS A 121 9.56 23.88 21.70
N VAL A 122 8.64 23.81 20.75
CA VAL A 122 8.05 22.53 20.27
C VAL A 122 9.16 21.59 19.80
N VAL A 123 10.03 22.06 18.90
CA VAL A 123 11.08 21.22 18.32
C VAL A 123 12.10 20.78 19.38
N TYR A 124 12.49 21.67 20.28
CA TYR A 124 13.42 21.32 21.36
C TYR A 124 12.83 20.31 22.35
N SER A 125 11.56 20.48 22.70
CA SER A 125 10.82 19.55 23.56
C SER A 125 10.70 18.17 22.90
N LEU A 126 10.41 18.11 21.60
CA LEU A 126 10.19 16.87 20.88
C LEU A 126 11.50 16.12 20.55
N VAL A 127 12.47 16.82 19.96
CA VAL A 127 13.70 16.19 19.42
C VAL A 127 14.75 15.95 20.50
N PHE A 128 14.88 16.88 21.45
CA PHE A 128 15.92 16.80 22.48
C PHE A 128 15.38 16.40 23.85
N ARG A 129 14.06 16.37 24.07
CA ARG A 129 13.43 16.13 25.38
C ARG A 129 13.86 17.13 26.45
N VAL A 130 14.06 18.40 26.04
CA VAL A 130 14.57 19.46 26.91
C VAL A 130 13.54 20.57 27.06
N SER A 131 13.30 20.98 28.30
CA SER A 131 12.45 22.12 28.63
C SER A 131 13.16 23.46 28.39
N PRO A 132 12.40 24.57 28.24
CA PRO A 132 13.00 25.89 28.08
C PRO A 132 13.90 26.33 29.25
N GLU A 133 13.73 25.76 30.44
CA GLU A 133 14.54 26.08 31.63
C GLU A 133 15.85 25.28 31.65
N GLU A 134 15.78 23.99 31.34
CA GLU A 134 16.96 23.11 31.20
C GLU A 134 17.88 23.59 30.07
N GLU A 135 17.32 24.07 28.96
CA GLU A 135 18.12 24.64 27.86
C GLU A 135 18.84 25.93 28.27
N LYS A 136 18.31 26.70 29.25
CA LYS A 136 19.00 27.88 29.79
C LYS A 136 20.14 27.49 30.74
N GLN A 137 19.97 26.39 31.46
CA GLN A 137 20.95 25.85 32.42
C GLN A 137 22.06 25.02 31.76
N ALA A 138 21.84 24.54 30.53
CA ALA A 138 22.81 23.76 29.77
C ALA A 138 24.09 24.55 29.44
N SER A 139 25.20 23.81 29.30
CA SER A 139 26.49 24.40 28.94
C SER A 139 26.46 25.03 27.54
N VAL A 140 27.38 25.97 27.28
CA VAL A 140 27.47 26.65 25.97
C VAL A 140 27.73 25.64 24.84
N GLU A 141 28.53 24.61 25.07
CA GLU A 141 28.87 23.57 24.09
C GLU A 141 27.66 22.69 23.72
N GLU A 142 26.85 22.29 24.70
CA GLU A 142 25.63 21.52 24.47
C GLU A 142 24.59 22.34 23.69
N ARG A 143 24.44 23.62 24.04
CA ARG A 143 23.51 24.53 23.37
C ARG A 143 23.87 24.75 21.91
N GLU A 144 25.15 24.98 21.61
CA GLU A 144 25.63 25.11 20.22
C GLU A 144 25.49 23.79 19.45
N SER A 145 25.73 22.65 20.09
CA SER A 145 25.51 21.32 19.48
C SER A 145 24.04 21.10 19.10
N ARG A 146 23.10 21.33 20.03
CA ARG A 146 21.65 21.23 19.77
C ARG A 146 21.18 22.20 18.71
N LYS A 147 21.67 23.44 18.75
CA LYS A 147 21.39 24.47 17.74
C LYS A 147 21.84 23.98 16.36
N LYS A 148 23.05 23.46 16.22
CA LYS A 148 23.54 22.91 14.95
C LYS A 148 22.64 21.77 14.43
N LEU A 149 22.16 20.88 15.31
CA LEU A 149 21.23 19.82 14.94
C LEU A 149 19.86 20.38 14.52
N TYR A 150 19.32 21.35 15.26
CA TYR A 150 18.05 22.02 14.94
C TYR A 150 18.08 22.70 13.56
N PHE A 151 19.15 23.43 13.24
CA PHE A 151 19.28 24.09 11.94
C PHE A 151 19.39 23.11 10.77
N ASN A 152 19.95 21.92 11.01
CA ASN A 152 20.10 20.88 9.99
C ASN A 152 18.95 19.85 9.99
N HIS A 153 17.95 19.99 10.87
CA HIS A 153 16.87 19.02 10.96
C HIS A 153 16.03 19.01 9.65
N PRO A 154 15.80 17.85 9.03
CA PRO A 154 15.22 17.77 7.69
C PRO A 154 13.76 18.27 7.61
N PHE A 155 13.00 18.11 8.71
CA PHE A 155 11.55 18.35 8.71
C PHE A 155 11.08 19.41 9.72
N LEU A 156 11.98 19.87 10.59
CA LEU A 156 11.65 20.72 11.75
C LEU A 156 12.68 21.84 11.92
N SER A 157 13.44 22.18 10.87
CA SER A 157 14.40 23.28 10.89
C SER A 157 13.70 24.64 10.89
N PRO A 158 14.41 25.75 11.19
CA PRO A 158 13.89 27.10 10.99
C PRO A 158 13.38 27.37 9.57
N ALA A 159 14.04 26.80 8.56
CA ALA A 159 13.62 26.93 7.16
C ALA A 159 12.22 26.34 6.92
N THR A 160 11.87 25.28 7.66
CA THR A 160 10.52 24.70 7.60
C THR A 160 9.47 25.70 8.08
N PHE A 161 9.68 26.33 9.24
CA PHE A 161 8.77 27.36 9.76
C PHE A 161 8.62 28.53 8.77
N LEU A 162 9.73 28.98 8.18
CA LEU A 162 9.74 30.11 7.25
C LEU A 162 9.05 29.81 5.90
N ALA A 163 8.84 28.53 5.57
CA ALA A 163 8.13 28.13 4.35
C ALA A 163 6.61 28.27 4.46
N PHE A 164 6.05 28.37 5.67
CA PHE A 164 4.61 28.55 5.86
C PHE A 164 4.19 30.02 5.68
N PRO A 165 2.97 30.27 5.13
CA PRO A 165 2.38 31.60 5.11
C PRO A 165 2.25 32.16 6.53
N ARG A 166 2.79 33.34 6.76
CA ARG A 166 2.76 34.05 8.05
C ARG A 166 1.69 35.14 8.01
N ALA A 167 1.03 35.37 9.14
CA ALA A 167 0.22 36.56 9.32
C ALA A 167 1.08 37.79 9.67
N GLU A 168 0.44 38.94 9.80
CA GLU A 168 1.06 40.23 10.10
C GLU A 168 1.81 40.23 11.44
N ASP A 169 1.36 39.41 12.40
CA ASP A 169 1.99 39.18 13.70
C ASP A 169 3.21 38.23 13.65
N GLY A 170 3.55 37.69 12.46
CA GLY A 170 4.66 36.76 12.26
C GLY A 170 4.37 35.31 12.67
N THR A 171 3.14 34.98 13.05
CA THR A 171 2.73 33.61 13.42
C THR A 171 2.27 32.80 12.22
N ILE A 172 2.30 31.46 12.35
CA ILE A 172 1.79 30.51 11.36
C ILE A 172 0.60 29.71 11.92
N PRO A 173 -0.31 29.21 11.07
CA PRO A 173 -1.35 28.26 11.48
C PRO A 173 -0.75 26.94 11.97
N ALA A 174 -1.19 26.44 13.12
CA ALA A 174 -0.64 25.26 13.77
C ALA A 174 -1.04 23.94 13.09
N VAL A 175 -2.31 23.80 12.65
CA VAL A 175 -2.83 22.56 12.04
C VAL A 175 -2.10 22.19 10.74
N PRO A 176 -1.90 23.12 9.76
CA PRO A 176 -1.11 22.81 8.57
C PRO A 176 0.35 22.45 8.86
N MET A 177 0.96 23.09 9.86
CA MET A 177 2.32 22.75 10.30
C MET A 177 2.38 21.35 10.91
N TYR A 178 1.42 21.02 11.77
CA TYR A 178 1.28 19.70 12.36
C TYR A 178 1.11 18.63 11.28
N ALA A 179 0.14 18.80 10.37
CA ALA A 179 -0.12 17.85 9.30
C ALA A 179 1.11 17.62 8.42
N PHE A 180 1.84 18.69 8.08
CA PHE A 180 3.09 18.61 7.34
C PHE A 180 4.16 17.81 8.09
N ALA A 181 4.39 18.13 9.37
CA ALA A 181 5.42 17.50 10.17
C ALA A 181 5.07 16.04 10.47
N ALA A 182 3.87 15.76 10.98
CA ALA A 182 3.38 14.42 11.28
C ALA A 182 3.49 13.49 10.06
N LYS A 183 3.02 13.94 8.88
CA LYS A 183 3.14 13.14 7.64
C LYS A 183 4.58 12.82 7.28
N ARG A 184 5.49 13.81 7.34
CA ARG A 184 6.91 13.59 6.96
C ARG A 184 7.65 12.71 7.96
N LEU A 185 7.36 12.89 9.24
CA LEU A 185 7.92 12.05 10.31
C LEU A 185 7.44 10.60 10.18
N LEU A 186 6.14 10.38 9.90
CA LEU A 186 5.58 9.06 9.63
C LEU A 186 6.27 8.37 8.45
N LEU A 187 6.33 9.04 7.29
CA LEU A 187 6.99 8.49 6.11
C LEU A 187 8.48 8.19 6.36
N TYR A 188 9.14 9.01 7.18
CA TYR A 188 10.53 8.77 7.55
C TYR A 188 10.69 7.50 8.41
N ARG A 189 9.80 7.26 9.38
CA ARG A 189 9.79 6.01 10.17
C ARG A 189 9.60 4.79 9.28
N MET A 190 8.55 4.81 8.45
CA MET A 190 8.24 3.71 7.53
C MET A 190 9.42 3.40 6.61
N ARG A 191 10.10 4.44 6.12
CA ARG A 191 11.31 4.27 5.31
C ARG A 191 12.45 3.60 6.07
N VAL A 192 12.66 3.95 7.35
CA VAL A 192 13.69 3.34 8.18
C VAL A 192 13.38 1.87 8.42
N GLU A 193 12.12 1.51 8.71
CA GLU A 193 11.72 0.11 8.88
C GLU A 193 11.89 -0.70 7.60
N LEU A 194 11.48 -0.16 6.46
CA LEU A 194 11.73 -0.77 5.15
C LEU A 194 13.23 -0.96 4.89
N GLU A 195 14.07 0.00 5.26
CA GLU A 195 15.54 -0.14 5.15
C GLU A 195 16.09 -1.24 6.08
N LEU A 196 15.46 -1.47 7.24
CA LEU A 196 15.83 -2.48 8.22
C LEU A 196 15.38 -3.89 7.84
N VAL A 197 14.36 -4.06 7.01
CA VAL A 197 13.97 -5.37 6.47
C VAL A 197 14.65 -5.68 5.14
N ALA A 198 14.84 -4.71 4.24
CA ALA A 198 15.32 -4.92 2.87
C ALA A 198 16.65 -5.69 2.77
N ARG A 199 16.65 -6.85 2.09
CA ARG A 199 17.84 -7.74 2.00
C ARG A 199 18.51 -7.73 0.64
N VAL A 200 17.82 -7.35 -0.43
CA VAL A 200 18.35 -7.46 -1.79
C VAL A 200 19.35 -6.34 -2.05
N LEU A 201 20.64 -6.66 -2.22
CA LEU A 201 21.65 -5.64 -2.49
C LEU A 201 21.35 -4.86 -3.78
N PRO A 202 21.62 -3.54 -3.82
CA PRO A 202 21.47 -2.76 -5.03
C PRO A 202 22.44 -3.25 -6.13
N PRO A 203 22.10 -3.09 -7.42
CA PRO A 203 22.89 -3.63 -8.52
C PRO A 203 24.38 -3.22 -8.46
N SER A 204 24.70 -2.01 -8.00
CA SER A 204 26.06 -1.50 -7.87
C SER A 204 26.95 -2.28 -6.88
N LEU A 205 26.33 -2.91 -5.87
CA LEU A 205 27.01 -3.68 -4.82
C LEU A 205 26.91 -5.20 -5.02
N GLN A 206 26.18 -5.67 -6.03
CA GLN A 206 26.11 -7.09 -6.37
C GLN A 206 27.36 -7.54 -7.13
N ASP A 207 27.78 -8.80 -6.93
CA ASP A 207 28.88 -9.39 -7.68
C ASP A 207 28.48 -9.65 -9.14
N PRO A 208 29.19 -9.09 -10.14
CA PRO A 208 28.91 -9.35 -11.56
C PRO A 208 28.85 -10.84 -11.93
N THR A 209 29.58 -11.69 -11.22
CA THR A 209 29.60 -13.15 -11.46
C THR A 209 28.35 -13.86 -10.94
N THR A 210 27.73 -13.34 -9.87
CA THR A 210 26.47 -13.86 -9.30
C THR A 210 25.22 -13.31 -9.99
N ARG A 211 25.34 -12.24 -10.80
CA ARG A 211 24.22 -11.66 -11.58
C ARG A 211 23.61 -12.62 -12.61
N VAL A 212 24.30 -13.70 -12.99
CA VAL A 212 23.90 -14.60 -14.08
C VAL A 212 23.01 -15.74 -13.60
N THR A 213 23.00 -16.04 -12.30
CA THR A 213 22.27 -17.17 -11.70
C THR A 213 21.17 -16.64 -10.77
N HIS A 214 19.93 -16.62 -11.26
CA HIS A 214 18.69 -16.31 -10.53
C HIS A 214 18.43 -14.84 -10.12
N ARG A 215 17.92 -14.08 -11.11
CA ARG A 215 16.87 -13.04 -11.08
C ARG A 215 16.42 -12.46 -9.71
N LEU A 216 17.25 -11.68 -9.04
CA LEU A 216 16.81 -10.62 -8.11
C LEU A 216 17.52 -9.30 -8.45
N LEU A 217 16.91 -8.53 -9.36
CA LEU A 217 17.43 -7.22 -9.77
C LEU A 217 16.53 -6.12 -9.23
N CYS A 218 16.85 -5.61 -8.05
CA CYS A 218 16.22 -4.40 -7.55
C CYS A 218 16.48 -3.25 -8.55
N PRO A 219 15.45 -2.54 -9.03
CA PRO A 219 15.65 -1.30 -9.75
C PRO A 219 16.48 -0.32 -8.90
N PRO A 220 17.46 0.40 -9.46
CA PRO A 220 18.19 1.40 -8.70
C PRO A 220 17.22 2.49 -8.24
N SER A 221 17.28 2.86 -6.95
CA SER A 221 16.58 4.03 -6.44
C SER A 221 17.32 5.29 -6.89
N SER A 222 16.59 6.25 -7.45
CA SER A 222 17.14 7.53 -7.87
C SER A 222 17.55 8.39 -6.66
N SER A 223 16.77 8.27 -5.59
CA SER A 223 16.98 9.02 -4.35
C SER A 223 17.96 8.34 -3.39
N SER A 224 18.10 7.01 -3.44
CA SER A 224 19.00 6.25 -2.55
C SER A 224 19.66 5.07 -3.28
N PRO A 225 20.69 5.32 -4.11
CA PRO A 225 21.32 4.30 -4.96
C PRO A 225 21.96 3.12 -4.20
N LEU A 226 22.23 3.30 -2.90
CA LEU A 226 22.81 2.28 -2.02
C LEU A 226 21.75 1.57 -1.14
N SER A 227 20.47 1.91 -1.30
CA SER A 227 19.38 1.25 -0.57
C SER A 227 19.13 -0.14 -1.14
N ASN A 228 18.94 -1.11 -0.25
CA ASN A 228 18.56 -2.47 -0.63
C ASN A 228 17.13 -2.50 -1.18
N GLY A 229 16.86 -3.47 -2.04
CA GLY A 229 15.54 -3.84 -2.50
C GLY A 229 14.82 -4.79 -1.54
N LEU A 230 13.50 -4.83 -1.70
CA LEU A 230 12.56 -5.62 -0.92
C LEU A 230 12.08 -6.79 -1.77
N THR A 231 12.23 -8.02 -1.27
CA THR A 231 11.50 -9.18 -1.81
C THR A 231 10.05 -9.20 -1.28
N GLN A 232 9.23 -10.14 -1.79
CA GLN A 232 7.91 -10.38 -1.21
C GLN A 232 8.00 -10.72 0.29
N GLU A 233 8.94 -11.57 0.68
CA GLU A 233 9.18 -11.97 2.07
C GLU A 233 9.60 -10.78 2.96
N ASP A 234 10.42 -9.86 2.44
CA ASP A 234 10.79 -8.64 3.18
C ASP A 234 9.56 -7.74 3.42
N ILE A 235 8.64 -7.66 2.45
CA ILE A 235 7.39 -6.91 2.58
C ILE A 235 6.45 -7.60 3.57
N GLU A 236 6.34 -8.92 3.53
CA GLU A 236 5.55 -9.70 4.50
C GLU A 236 6.05 -9.49 5.93
N ALA A 237 7.38 -9.50 6.14
CA ALA A 237 7.97 -9.20 7.45
C ALA A 237 7.65 -7.76 7.91
N PHE A 238 7.78 -6.77 7.03
CA PHE A 238 7.41 -5.39 7.35
C PHE A 238 5.92 -5.26 7.70
N LEU A 239 5.03 -5.90 6.92
CA LEU A 239 3.59 -5.86 7.17
C LEU A 239 3.21 -6.57 8.47
N TYR A 240 3.90 -7.65 8.81
CA TYR A 240 3.73 -8.36 10.08
C TYR A 240 4.05 -7.45 11.27
N ASP A 241 5.19 -6.76 11.23
CA ASP A 241 5.58 -5.80 12.27
C ASP A 241 4.60 -4.61 12.36
N LEU A 242 3.92 -4.27 11.25
CA LEU A 242 2.93 -3.20 11.16
C LEU A 242 1.53 -3.59 11.66
N LEU A 243 1.21 -4.89 11.79
CA LEU A 243 -0.11 -5.40 12.18
C LEU A 243 -0.72 -4.70 13.42
N PRO A 244 0.02 -4.41 14.50
CA PRO A 244 -0.51 -3.72 15.68
C PRO A 244 -1.17 -2.38 15.38
N ASN A 245 -0.76 -1.71 14.30
CA ASN A 245 -1.22 -0.39 13.88
C ASN A 245 -2.34 -0.45 12.83
N LEU A 246 -2.76 -1.64 12.37
CA LEU A 246 -3.79 -1.80 11.35
C LEU A 246 -5.13 -2.14 12.00
N ARG A 247 -5.96 -1.11 12.26
CA ARG A 247 -7.19 -1.18 13.08
C ARG A 247 -8.16 -2.33 12.74
N LEU A 248 -8.25 -2.71 11.48
CA LEU A 248 -9.21 -3.72 10.99
C LEU A 248 -8.64 -5.10 10.77
N VAL A 249 -7.34 -5.24 11.02
CA VAL A 249 -6.53 -6.38 10.60
C VAL A 249 -5.84 -6.98 11.81
N ARG A 250 -5.50 -6.14 12.78
CA ARG A 250 -4.73 -6.50 13.97
C ARG A 250 -5.18 -7.77 14.65
N ASP A 251 -6.47 -7.89 14.90
CA ASP A 251 -7.06 -9.00 15.66
C ASP A 251 -7.51 -10.16 14.73
N MET A 252 -6.85 -10.38 13.59
CA MET A 252 -7.17 -11.51 12.72
C MET A 252 -6.86 -12.86 13.39
N PRO A 253 -7.60 -13.93 13.08
CA PRO A 253 -7.26 -15.27 13.52
C PRO A 253 -5.85 -15.70 13.07
N PRO A 254 -5.08 -16.43 13.90
CA PRO A 254 -3.70 -16.84 13.57
C PRO A 254 -3.58 -17.61 12.26
N TRP A 255 -4.48 -18.57 12.00
CA TRP A 255 -4.50 -19.37 10.78
C TRP A 255 -4.67 -18.52 9.50
N MET A 256 -5.27 -17.34 9.61
CA MET A 256 -5.54 -16.43 8.49
C MET A 256 -4.32 -15.55 8.16
N GLN A 257 -3.39 -15.39 9.09
CA GLN A 257 -2.26 -14.47 8.97
C GLN A 257 -1.34 -14.73 7.78
N PRO A 258 -0.90 -15.97 7.46
CA PRO A 258 -0.07 -16.21 6.29
C PRO A 258 -0.76 -15.80 4.98
N TYR A 259 -2.07 -16.02 4.89
CA TYR A 259 -2.87 -15.62 3.73
C TYR A 259 -3.01 -14.10 3.63
N TYR A 260 -3.19 -13.40 4.76
CA TYR A 260 -3.22 -11.93 4.79
C TYR A 260 -1.90 -11.33 4.34
N LEU A 261 -0.78 -11.79 4.89
CA LEU A 261 0.54 -11.27 4.55
C LEU A 261 0.84 -11.48 3.07
N CYS A 262 0.53 -12.68 2.54
CA CYS A 262 0.63 -12.98 1.12
C CYS A 262 -0.29 -12.07 0.28
N HIS A 263 -1.55 -11.88 0.68
CA HIS A 263 -2.50 -11.02 0.00
C HIS A 263 -1.99 -9.58 -0.10
N ALA A 264 -1.64 -8.99 1.04
CA ALA A 264 -1.20 -7.61 1.15
C ALA A 264 0.15 -7.36 0.44
N SER A 265 1.12 -8.27 0.56
CA SER A 265 2.42 -8.16 -0.10
C SER A 265 2.31 -8.31 -1.62
N ARG A 266 1.37 -9.14 -2.10
CA ARG A 266 1.23 -9.43 -3.54
C ARG A 266 0.89 -8.20 -4.36
N LYS A 267 0.02 -7.31 -3.87
CA LYS A 267 -0.33 -6.07 -4.60
C LYS A 267 0.88 -5.15 -4.78
N PHE A 268 1.78 -5.07 -3.80
CA PHE A 268 3.04 -4.35 -3.97
C PHE A 268 3.92 -4.98 -5.04
N MET A 269 4.09 -6.31 -5.01
CA MET A 269 4.89 -7.02 -6.02
C MET A 269 4.28 -6.84 -7.41
N PHE A 270 2.98 -7.01 -7.57
CA PHE A 270 2.29 -6.85 -8.85
C PHE A 270 2.43 -5.43 -9.40
N MET A 271 2.20 -4.41 -8.56
CA MET A 271 2.16 -3.01 -9.00
C MET A 271 3.54 -2.38 -9.17
N CYS A 272 4.50 -2.73 -8.31
CA CYS A 272 5.82 -2.08 -8.28
C CYS A 272 6.92 -2.90 -8.98
N ASP A 273 6.77 -4.22 -9.14
CA ASP A 273 7.73 -5.05 -9.88
C ASP A 273 7.35 -5.19 -11.36
N ALA A 274 7.32 -4.07 -12.08
CA ALA A 274 6.94 -4.02 -13.50
C ALA A 274 7.84 -4.84 -14.45
N ARG A 275 8.99 -5.36 -13.95
CA ARG A 275 9.94 -6.18 -14.71
C ARG A 275 9.98 -7.64 -14.24
N ARG A 276 9.17 -8.04 -13.25
CA ARG A 276 9.17 -9.37 -12.65
C ARG A 276 10.58 -9.80 -12.23
N THR A 277 11.34 -8.88 -11.63
CA THR A 277 12.69 -9.13 -11.14
C THR A 277 12.70 -9.77 -9.76
N GLY A 278 11.56 -9.91 -9.09
CA GLY A 278 11.41 -10.50 -7.75
C GLY A 278 11.80 -9.55 -6.61
N ALA A 279 12.17 -8.30 -6.91
CA ALA A 279 12.52 -7.32 -5.90
C ALA A 279 12.15 -5.89 -6.33
N ILE A 280 11.61 -5.10 -5.40
CA ILE A 280 11.22 -3.71 -5.62
C ILE A 280 12.10 -2.75 -4.81
N SER A 281 12.23 -1.51 -5.28
CA SER A 281 12.92 -0.48 -4.49
C SER A 281 11.98 0.13 -3.45
N ILE A 282 12.52 0.47 -2.27
CA ILE A 282 11.78 1.18 -1.20
C ILE A 282 11.12 2.45 -1.75
N GLU A 283 11.84 3.18 -2.61
CA GLU A 283 11.31 4.39 -3.26
C GLU A 283 10.08 4.10 -4.13
N SER A 284 10.08 3.02 -4.91
CA SER A 284 8.94 2.63 -5.73
C SER A 284 7.74 2.23 -4.87
N MET A 285 7.99 1.47 -3.80
CA MET A 285 6.95 1.06 -2.84
C MET A 285 6.30 2.29 -2.20
N MET A 286 7.09 3.17 -1.56
CA MET A 286 6.57 4.33 -0.82
C MET A 286 5.86 5.37 -1.70
N LYS A 287 6.17 5.42 -3.00
CA LYS A 287 5.53 6.33 -3.96
C LYS A 287 4.28 5.75 -4.62
N SER A 288 3.99 4.47 -4.40
CA SER A 288 2.86 3.80 -5.04
C SER A 288 1.51 4.21 -4.43
N ASP A 289 0.46 4.12 -5.24
CA ASP A 289 -0.92 4.26 -4.76
C ASP A 289 -1.27 3.16 -3.75
N VAL A 290 -0.65 1.98 -3.90
CA VAL A 290 -0.78 0.84 -2.98
C VAL A 290 -0.30 1.21 -1.57
N PHE A 291 0.82 1.92 -1.44
CA PHE A 291 1.29 2.39 -0.13
C PHE A 291 0.36 3.45 0.46
N SER A 292 -0.21 4.31 -0.39
CA SER A 292 -1.21 5.29 0.04
C SER A 292 -2.50 4.62 0.52
N GLU A 293 -2.90 3.51 -0.11
CA GLU A 293 -4.04 2.68 0.28
C GLU A 293 -3.80 1.99 1.63
N LEU A 294 -2.61 1.44 1.87
CA LEU A 294 -2.18 0.90 3.17
C LEU A 294 -2.26 1.97 4.27
N LEU A 295 -1.76 3.17 4.00
CA LEU A 295 -1.79 4.25 4.98
C LEU A 295 -3.21 4.73 5.35
N ARG A 296 -4.25 4.38 4.58
CA ARG A 296 -5.65 4.70 4.95
C ARG A 296 -6.20 3.83 6.07
N VAL A 297 -5.62 2.64 6.29
CA VAL A 297 -6.02 1.72 7.37
C VAL A 297 -5.02 1.71 8.53
N PHE A 298 -3.98 2.53 8.44
CA PHE A 298 -2.91 2.63 9.43
C PHE A 298 -3.20 3.71 10.46
N GLU A 299 -3.07 3.34 11.74
CA GLU A 299 -3.13 4.26 12.87
C GLU A 299 -1.73 4.53 13.43
N SER A 300 -1.44 5.79 13.75
CA SER A 300 -0.11 6.18 14.23
C SER A 300 0.21 5.70 15.64
N ASP A 301 -0.83 5.46 16.45
CA ASP A 301 -0.76 4.82 17.76
C ASP A 301 -1.45 3.45 17.67
N ALA A 302 -0.80 2.41 18.17
CA ALA A 302 -1.35 1.05 18.15
C ALA A 302 -2.56 0.90 19.09
N ASN A 303 -2.72 1.81 20.07
CA ASN A 303 -3.90 1.83 20.93
C ASN A 303 -5.14 2.33 20.18
N ASP A 304 -4.97 3.31 19.27
CA ASP A 304 -6.05 3.82 18.42
C ASP A 304 -6.55 2.75 17.42
N ALA A 305 -5.72 1.74 17.14
CA ALA A 305 -6.07 0.58 16.34
C ALA A 305 -6.91 -0.49 17.09
N ILE A 306 -7.11 -0.37 18.41
CA ILE A 306 -7.92 -1.33 19.18
C ILE A 306 -9.40 -1.13 18.87
N VAL A 307 -10.08 -2.17 18.36
CA VAL A 307 -11.54 -2.14 18.20
C VAL A 307 -12.23 -2.73 19.43
N VAL A 308 -13.32 -2.13 19.88
CA VAL A 308 -14.11 -2.64 21.00
C VAL A 308 -15.09 -3.70 20.50
N PHE A 309 -15.09 -4.88 21.12
CA PHE A 309 -16.10 -5.91 20.85
C PHE A 309 -17.27 -5.74 21.82
N THR A 310 -18.37 -5.16 21.34
CA THR A 310 -19.52 -4.86 22.20
C THR A 310 -20.26 -6.13 22.62
N LYS A 311 -21.03 -6.05 23.71
CA LYS A 311 -21.88 -7.15 24.18
C LYS A 311 -22.83 -7.61 23.06
N GLY A 312 -22.85 -8.92 22.82
CA GLY A 312 -23.63 -9.55 21.75
C GLY A 312 -22.84 -9.76 20.46
N CYS A 313 -21.65 -9.19 20.34
CA CYS A 313 -20.75 -9.46 19.22
C CYS A 313 -20.23 -10.91 19.28
N THR A 314 -20.16 -11.57 18.12
CA THR A 314 -19.48 -12.85 17.99
C THR A 314 -18.00 -12.60 17.70
N VAL A 315 -17.13 -13.33 18.37
CA VAL A 315 -15.66 -13.25 18.27
C VAL A 315 -15.08 -14.64 18.28
N ASP A 316 -13.83 -14.79 17.87
CA ASP A 316 -13.09 -16.03 17.96
C ASP A 316 -12.11 -15.99 19.13
N VAL A 317 -11.93 -17.13 19.79
CA VAL A 317 -10.92 -17.33 20.85
C VAL A 317 -10.08 -18.56 20.54
N ALA A 318 -8.84 -18.59 21.05
CA ALA A 318 -7.97 -19.74 20.86
C ALA A 318 -8.63 -21.02 21.42
N ALA A 319 -8.64 -22.09 20.62
CA ALA A 319 -9.23 -23.37 20.98
C ALA A 319 -8.56 -24.01 22.20
N SER A 320 -7.27 -23.72 22.41
CA SER A 320 -6.47 -24.16 23.55
C SER A 320 -7.03 -23.72 24.92
N LEU A 321 -7.88 -22.68 24.95
CA LEU A 321 -8.55 -22.22 26.18
C LEU A 321 -9.68 -23.16 26.63
N VAL A 322 -10.20 -23.98 25.72
CA VAL A 322 -11.30 -24.94 25.99
C VAL A 322 -10.75 -26.37 26.00
N THR A 323 -9.91 -26.69 25.03
CA THR A 323 -9.35 -28.02 24.80
C THR A 323 -7.83 -27.95 24.75
N ALA A 324 -7.17 -28.55 25.74
CA ALA A 324 -5.71 -28.48 25.88
C ALA A 324 -4.92 -29.10 24.71
N ASP A 325 -5.54 -30.00 23.93
CA ASP A 325 -4.91 -30.70 22.80
C ASP A 325 -5.16 -30.03 21.44
N ALA A 326 -5.82 -28.87 21.39
CA ALA A 326 -6.07 -28.15 20.13
C ALA A 326 -4.78 -27.57 19.52
N ALA A 327 -4.75 -27.42 18.19
CA ALA A 327 -3.60 -26.80 17.54
C ALA A 327 -3.48 -25.32 17.94
N GLU A 328 -2.26 -24.78 17.89
CA GLU A 328 -1.99 -23.39 18.32
C GLU A 328 -2.78 -22.35 17.52
N ASP A 329 -3.08 -22.64 16.24
CA ASP A 329 -3.77 -21.73 15.34
C ASP A 329 -5.30 -21.94 15.28
N ASP A 330 -5.82 -22.96 15.98
CA ASP A 330 -7.25 -23.28 15.98
C ASP A 330 -8.01 -22.24 16.81
N THR A 331 -9.12 -21.74 16.24
CA THR A 331 -10.04 -20.82 16.92
C THR A 331 -11.44 -21.41 17.07
N ILE A 332 -12.15 -21.00 18.12
CA ILE A 332 -13.53 -21.39 18.41
C ILE A 332 -14.38 -20.12 18.50
N PRO A 333 -15.57 -20.10 17.86
CA PRO A 333 -16.46 -18.95 17.95
C PRO A 333 -17.11 -18.84 19.33
N ALA A 334 -17.18 -17.62 19.84
CA ALA A 334 -17.74 -17.25 21.13
C ALA A 334 -18.57 -15.96 21.05
N LEU A 335 -19.49 -15.79 22.00
CA LEU A 335 -20.34 -14.60 22.15
C LEU A 335 -19.83 -13.74 23.29
N VAL A 336 -19.63 -12.45 23.04
CA VAL A 336 -19.26 -11.49 24.10
C VAL A 336 -20.47 -11.24 25.01
N LEU A 337 -20.33 -11.60 26.29
CA LEU A 337 -21.37 -11.37 27.30
C LEU A 337 -21.18 -10.05 28.05
N PHE A 338 -19.92 -9.68 28.32
CA PHE A 338 -19.54 -8.51 29.10
C PHE A 338 -18.06 -8.15 28.85
N HIS A 339 -17.71 -6.88 29.01
CA HIS A 339 -16.33 -6.41 29.06
C HIS A 339 -16.18 -5.33 30.14
N GLU A 340 -15.00 -5.28 30.77
CA GLU A 340 -14.64 -4.22 31.71
C GLU A 340 -14.30 -2.91 30.98
N GLY A 341 -14.52 -1.78 31.66
CA GLY A 341 -14.17 -0.45 31.16
C GLY A 341 -14.82 -0.10 29.82
N GLU A 342 -14.06 0.56 28.95
CA GLU A 342 -14.47 0.88 27.58
C GLU A 342 -14.16 -0.25 26.59
N GLY A 343 -13.42 -1.30 27.01
CA GLY A 343 -13.05 -2.43 26.17
C GLY A 343 -12.02 -2.10 25.08
N ASN A 344 -11.38 -0.93 25.17
CA ASN A 344 -10.42 -0.39 24.20
C ASN A 344 -8.95 -0.53 24.64
N ASN A 345 -8.68 -1.24 25.73
CA ASN A 345 -7.32 -1.58 26.17
C ASN A 345 -7.06 -3.08 25.98
N GLN A 346 -5.84 -3.45 25.58
CA GLN A 346 -5.45 -4.85 25.39
C GLN A 346 -5.58 -5.71 26.65
N ASP A 347 -5.46 -5.09 27.83
CA ASP A 347 -5.56 -5.76 29.12
C ASP A 347 -6.99 -5.79 29.70
N ASP A 348 -7.97 -5.15 29.03
CA ASP A 348 -9.36 -5.19 29.50
C ASP A 348 -9.88 -6.63 29.53
N MET A 349 -10.57 -6.99 30.62
CA MET A 349 -11.14 -8.32 30.80
C MET A 349 -12.49 -8.45 30.09
N TYR A 350 -12.68 -9.56 29.41
CA TYR A 350 -13.88 -9.93 28.67
C TYR A 350 -14.42 -11.25 29.19
N ILE A 351 -15.74 -11.33 29.32
CA ILE A 351 -16.47 -12.57 29.58
C ILE A 351 -17.13 -13.00 28.28
N VAL A 352 -16.70 -14.14 27.76
CA VAL A 352 -17.24 -14.70 26.51
C VAL A 352 -17.83 -16.08 26.75
N LYS A 353 -18.80 -16.46 25.94
CA LYS A 353 -19.40 -17.80 25.98
C LYS A 353 -19.21 -18.50 24.65
N THR A 354 -18.54 -19.64 24.64
CA THR A 354 -18.33 -20.42 23.40
C THR A 354 -19.67 -20.85 22.81
N LEU A 355 -19.78 -20.77 21.48
CA LEU A 355 -21.01 -21.15 20.77
C LEU A 355 -21.12 -22.66 20.57
N THR A 356 -20.00 -23.38 20.53
CA THR A 356 -19.95 -24.84 20.40
C THR A 356 -20.34 -25.55 21.69
N ASP A 357 -19.64 -25.25 22.78
CA ASP A 357 -19.70 -26.02 24.04
C ASP A 357 -20.42 -25.29 25.17
N GLY A 358 -20.78 -24.01 24.97
CA GLY A 358 -21.46 -23.19 25.96
C GLY A 358 -20.61 -22.82 27.19
N VAL A 359 -19.29 -23.02 27.10
CA VAL A 359 -18.32 -22.73 28.17
C VAL A 359 -18.15 -21.22 28.30
N VAL A 360 -18.18 -20.72 29.53
CA VAL A 360 -17.92 -19.31 29.83
C VAL A 360 -16.44 -19.14 30.16
N LEU A 361 -15.78 -18.24 29.46
CA LEU A 361 -14.36 -17.95 29.58
C LEU A 361 -14.14 -16.50 29.99
N GLU A 362 -13.14 -16.28 30.84
CA GLU A 362 -12.58 -14.95 31.13
C GLU A 362 -11.28 -14.80 30.34
N VAL A 363 -11.26 -13.84 29.42
CA VAL A 363 -10.15 -13.63 28.48
C VAL A 363 -9.79 -12.15 28.43
N ARG A 364 -8.55 -11.84 28.08
CA ARG A 364 -8.15 -10.44 27.83
C ARG A 364 -8.59 -10.01 26.43
N ARG A 365 -8.78 -8.71 26.25
CA ARG A 365 -9.08 -8.12 24.92
C ARG A 365 -8.09 -8.57 23.86
N GLY A 366 -6.80 -8.65 24.17
CA GLY A 366 -5.77 -9.10 23.22
C GLY A 366 -5.87 -10.57 22.77
N GLN A 367 -6.76 -11.37 23.36
CA GLN A 367 -6.98 -12.79 23.02
C GLN A 367 -8.25 -13.02 22.19
N LEU A 368 -8.93 -11.94 21.79
CA LEU A 368 -10.13 -11.99 20.96
C LEU A 368 -9.77 -11.73 19.50
N TYR A 369 -10.30 -12.55 18.62
CA TYR A 369 -10.09 -12.46 17.18
C TYR A 369 -11.39 -12.16 16.42
N TRP A 370 -11.24 -11.61 15.20
CA TRP A 370 -12.32 -11.41 14.25
C TRP A 370 -12.92 -12.74 13.78
N ASN A 371 -14.23 -12.77 13.60
CA ASN A 371 -14.91 -13.78 12.79
C ASN A 371 -15.96 -13.14 11.87
N SER A 372 -16.61 -13.96 11.04
CA SER A 372 -17.58 -13.49 10.05
C SER A 372 -18.72 -12.68 10.69
N GLY A 373 -19.24 -13.12 11.84
CA GLY A 373 -20.29 -12.40 12.57
C GLY A 373 -19.84 -11.11 13.27
N SER A 374 -18.53 -10.94 13.53
CA SER A 374 -18.00 -9.69 14.09
C SER A 374 -18.24 -8.48 13.18
N THR A 375 -18.33 -8.71 11.87
CA THR A 375 -18.45 -7.63 10.87
C THR A 375 -19.78 -6.87 10.96
N GLU A 376 -20.84 -7.51 11.45
CA GLU A 376 -22.17 -6.90 11.64
C GLU A 376 -22.18 -5.81 12.73
N PHE A 377 -21.20 -5.83 13.63
CA PHE A 377 -21.08 -4.91 14.76
C PHE A 377 -20.10 -3.75 14.50
N LEU A 378 -19.48 -3.72 13.31
CA LEU A 378 -18.61 -2.64 12.89
C LEU A 378 -19.41 -1.52 12.22
N GLN A 379 -19.00 -0.27 12.47
CA GLN A 379 -19.62 0.86 11.80
C GLN A 379 -19.33 0.81 10.28
N PRO A 380 -20.30 1.16 9.40
CA PRO A 380 -20.13 1.05 7.94
C PRO A 380 -18.97 1.86 7.37
N ASP A 381 -18.58 2.97 8.00
CA ASP A 381 -17.43 3.80 7.65
C ASP A 381 -16.08 3.13 7.98
N VAL A 382 -16.08 2.23 8.95
CA VAL A 382 -14.93 1.42 9.36
C VAL A 382 -14.76 0.22 8.42
N LEU A 383 -15.84 -0.26 7.79
CA LEU A 383 -15.76 -1.25 6.72
C LEU A 383 -15.38 -0.57 5.40
N CYS A 384 -14.09 -0.23 5.22
CA CYS A 384 -13.58 0.10 3.89
C CYS A 384 -13.52 -1.19 3.06
N MET A 385 -14.70 -1.68 2.64
CA MET A 385 -14.90 -3.00 2.02
C MET A 385 -14.10 -3.19 0.73
N ASP A 386 -13.63 -2.09 0.13
CA ASP A 386 -12.89 -2.10 -1.13
C ASP A 386 -11.40 -1.74 -0.97
N ASN A 387 -10.88 -1.66 0.27
CA ASN A 387 -9.45 -1.50 0.51
C ASN A 387 -8.76 -2.86 0.59
N TRP A 388 -7.71 -3.06 -0.21
CA TRP A 388 -6.91 -4.30 -0.30
C TRP A 388 -6.25 -4.72 1.02
N PHE A 389 -6.01 -3.76 1.91
CA PHE A 389 -5.44 -4.01 3.24
C PHE A 389 -6.52 -4.18 4.30
N SER A 390 -7.80 -4.26 3.94
CA SER A 390 -8.87 -4.59 4.89
C SER A 390 -9.03 -6.10 5.03
N LEU A 391 -9.31 -6.55 6.26
CA LEU A 391 -9.59 -7.96 6.52
C LEU A 391 -10.86 -8.44 5.79
N ALA A 392 -11.86 -7.55 5.65
CA ALA A 392 -13.11 -7.85 4.96
C ALA A 392 -12.91 -8.17 3.47
N LEU A 393 -12.13 -7.35 2.75
CA LEU A 393 -11.83 -7.61 1.34
C LEU A 393 -10.99 -8.89 1.17
N MET A 394 -9.98 -9.06 2.03
CA MET A 394 -9.14 -10.25 2.00
C MET A 394 -9.98 -11.52 2.20
N ALA A 395 -10.83 -11.54 3.24
CA ALA A 395 -11.72 -12.67 3.53
C ALA A 395 -12.62 -12.99 2.33
N ARG A 396 -13.23 -11.98 1.70
CA ARG A 396 -14.07 -12.17 0.50
C ARG A 396 -13.30 -12.78 -0.67
N ILE A 397 -12.07 -12.34 -0.91
CA ILE A 397 -11.23 -12.85 -2.00
C ILE A 397 -10.76 -14.27 -1.71
N TYR A 398 -10.43 -14.58 -0.46
CA TYR A 398 -10.05 -15.91 -0.01
C TYR A 398 -11.22 -16.88 -0.06
N GLU A 399 -12.40 -16.49 0.45
CA GLU A 399 -13.64 -17.27 0.34
C GLU A 399 -13.97 -17.58 -1.12
N HIS A 400 -13.84 -16.59 -2.02
CA HIS A 400 -14.03 -16.82 -3.45
C HIS A 400 -13.05 -17.85 -4.00
N PHE A 401 -11.76 -17.77 -3.66
CA PHE A 401 -10.77 -18.78 -4.05
C PHE A 401 -11.17 -20.18 -3.57
N THR A 402 -11.52 -20.32 -2.29
CA THR A 402 -11.95 -21.61 -1.72
C THR A 402 -13.27 -22.13 -2.29
N SER A 403 -14.16 -21.24 -2.75
CA SER A 403 -15.41 -21.64 -3.41
C SER A 403 -15.20 -22.15 -4.83
N LEU A 404 -14.11 -21.73 -5.48
CA LEU A 404 -13.71 -22.21 -6.80
C LEU A 404 -12.95 -23.54 -6.72
N ASP A 405 -12.19 -23.76 -5.65
CA ASP A 405 -11.45 -25.00 -5.34
C ASP A 405 -12.41 -26.08 -4.83
N ILE A 406 -12.93 -26.91 -5.74
CA ILE A 406 -14.02 -27.85 -5.43
C ILE A 406 -13.49 -29.09 -4.73
N ASP A 407 -12.30 -29.54 -5.10
CA ASP A 407 -11.67 -30.71 -4.51
C ASP A 407 -10.87 -30.39 -3.24
N GLY A 408 -10.67 -29.10 -2.95
CA GLY A 408 -10.05 -28.60 -1.73
C GLY A 408 -8.56 -28.89 -1.67
N ASP A 409 -7.90 -29.03 -2.83
CA ASP A 409 -6.48 -29.35 -2.92
C ASP A 409 -5.56 -28.12 -2.77
N GLY A 410 -6.16 -26.92 -2.67
CA GLY A 410 -5.48 -25.64 -2.46
C GLY A 410 -4.95 -25.00 -3.75
N VAL A 411 -5.31 -25.52 -4.92
CA VAL A 411 -4.98 -24.96 -6.23
C VAL A 411 -6.19 -24.95 -7.15
N LEU A 412 -6.16 -24.14 -8.21
CA LEU A 412 -7.24 -24.05 -9.19
C LEU A 412 -6.83 -24.63 -10.54
N THR A 413 -7.71 -25.44 -11.10
CA THR A 413 -7.66 -25.89 -12.49
C THR A 413 -8.32 -24.87 -13.44
N VAL A 414 -8.13 -25.05 -14.75
CA VAL A 414 -8.79 -24.26 -15.80
C VAL A 414 -10.32 -24.33 -15.66
N ASP A 415 -10.85 -25.51 -15.32
CA ASP A 415 -12.29 -25.72 -15.19
C ASP A 415 -12.87 -25.06 -13.93
N GLU A 416 -12.09 -24.99 -12.86
CA GLU A 416 -12.48 -24.29 -11.62
C GLU A 416 -12.45 -22.78 -11.82
N LEU A 417 -11.34 -22.23 -12.35
CA LEU A 417 -11.24 -20.80 -12.63
C LEU A 417 -12.27 -20.35 -13.69
N SER A 418 -12.75 -21.25 -14.56
CA SER A 418 -13.81 -20.92 -15.52
C SER A 418 -15.14 -20.52 -14.87
N ARG A 419 -15.32 -20.76 -13.56
CA ARG A 419 -16.49 -20.31 -12.78
C ARG A 419 -16.30 -18.92 -12.16
N TYR A 420 -15.12 -18.32 -12.28
CA TYR A 420 -14.80 -16.98 -11.77
C TYR A 420 -15.81 -15.94 -12.30
N SER A 421 -16.34 -15.11 -11.39
CA SER A 421 -17.39 -14.13 -11.70
C SER A 421 -18.58 -14.75 -12.44
N ASP A 422 -19.10 -15.85 -11.90
CA ASP A 422 -20.18 -16.70 -12.46
C ASP A 422 -19.93 -17.13 -13.91
N GLY A 423 -18.68 -17.42 -14.25
CA GLY A 423 -18.27 -17.81 -15.60
C GLY A 423 -18.48 -16.73 -16.65
N SER A 424 -18.30 -15.46 -16.28
CA SER A 424 -18.40 -14.34 -17.22
C SER A 424 -17.20 -14.20 -18.16
N PHE A 425 -16.05 -14.76 -17.78
CA PHE A 425 -14.84 -14.76 -18.60
C PHE A 425 -14.94 -15.83 -19.68
N THR A 426 -14.49 -15.51 -20.91
CA THR A 426 -14.53 -16.49 -21.99
C THR A 426 -13.52 -17.61 -21.76
N ARG A 427 -13.83 -18.83 -22.23
CA ARG A 427 -12.91 -19.99 -22.11
C ARG A 427 -11.52 -19.69 -22.68
N LEU A 428 -11.45 -19.00 -23.82
CA LEU A 428 -10.21 -18.56 -24.46
C LEU A 428 -9.33 -17.75 -23.51
N VAL A 429 -9.92 -16.83 -22.76
CA VAL A 429 -9.19 -15.96 -21.81
C VAL A 429 -8.66 -16.75 -20.63
N ILE A 430 -9.45 -17.68 -20.08
CA ILE A 430 -9.03 -18.52 -18.97
C ILE A 430 -7.87 -19.44 -19.39
N GLU A 431 -7.97 -20.10 -20.53
CA GLU A 431 -6.89 -20.95 -21.07
C GLU A 431 -5.59 -20.15 -21.26
N ARG A 432 -5.70 -18.95 -21.85
CA ARG A 432 -4.56 -18.04 -22.03
C ARG A 432 -3.98 -17.53 -20.71
N ALA A 433 -4.79 -17.30 -19.67
CA ALA A 433 -4.30 -16.93 -18.36
C ALA A 433 -3.40 -18.05 -17.76
N PHE A 434 -3.80 -19.31 -17.92
CA PHE A 434 -3.01 -20.47 -17.52
C PHE A 434 -1.73 -20.63 -18.34
N GLU A 435 -1.82 -20.49 -19.67
CA GLU A 435 -0.66 -20.60 -20.54
C GLU A 435 0.40 -19.51 -20.25
N CYS A 436 -0.03 -18.28 -19.98
CA CYS A 436 0.86 -17.13 -19.84
C CYS A 436 1.40 -16.93 -18.43
N HIS A 437 0.62 -17.20 -17.40
CA HIS A 437 0.94 -16.77 -16.03
C HIS A 437 1.04 -17.91 -15.01
N VAL A 438 0.55 -19.10 -15.32
CA VAL A 438 0.64 -20.24 -14.40
C VAL A 438 1.95 -21.02 -14.66
N PRO A 439 2.79 -21.23 -13.63
CA PRO A 439 4.01 -22.02 -13.78
C PRO A 439 3.70 -23.46 -14.22
N HIS A 440 4.42 -23.94 -15.24
CA HIS A 440 4.26 -25.31 -15.72
C HIS A 440 5.02 -26.27 -14.80
N SER A 441 4.37 -26.72 -13.71
CA SER A 441 4.93 -27.75 -12.82
C SER A 441 4.52 -29.15 -13.28
N GLY A 442 5.29 -29.75 -14.19
CA GLY A 442 5.05 -31.11 -14.67
C GLY A 442 3.87 -31.24 -15.64
N LYS A 443 2.97 -32.22 -15.41
CA LYS A 443 1.84 -32.55 -16.30
C LYS A 443 0.54 -31.78 -16.01
N ARG A 444 0.46 -31.04 -14.90
CA ARG A 444 -0.76 -30.33 -14.48
C ARG A 444 -0.50 -28.82 -14.56
N HIS A 445 -1.44 -28.10 -15.19
CA HIS A 445 -1.51 -26.64 -15.18
C HIS A 445 -2.41 -26.23 -14.01
N ILE A 446 -1.81 -25.89 -12.86
CA ILE A 446 -2.53 -25.60 -11.61
C ILE A 446 -2.13 -24.23 -11.06
N MET A 447 -3.12 -23.41 -10.73
CA MET A 447 -2.97 -22.03 -10.27
C MET A 447 -3.00 -21.99 -8.74
N ASP A 448 -1.90 -21.61 -8.12
CA ASP A 448 -1.87 -21.39 -6.67
C ASP A 448 -2.55 -20.07 -6.26
N TYR A 449 -2.80 -19.90 -4.97
CA TYR A 449 -3.41 -18.68 -4.42
C TYR A 449 -2.64 -17.42 -4.82
N LYS A 450 -1.30 -17.47 -4.86
CA LYS A 450 -0.45 -16.33 -5.27
C LYS A 450 -0.71 -15.90 -6.72
N THR A 451 -0.81 -16.86 -7.62
CA THR A 451 -1.08 -16.62 -9.04
C THR A 451 -2.54 -16.20 -9.26
N TYR A 452 -3.48 -16.74 -8.48
CA TYR A 452 -4.87 -16.27 -8.46
C TYR A 452 -4.98 -14.80 -8.05
N LEU A 453 -4.25 -14.36 -7.02
CA LEU A 453 -4.24 -12.96 -6.62
C LEU A 453 -3.74 -12.03 -7.74
N ASP A 454 -2.74 -12.44 -8.52
CA ASP A 454 -2.31 -11.67 -9.70
C ASP A 454 -3.43 -11.50 -10.72
N PHE A 455 -4.21 -12.57 -10.95
CA PHE A 455 -5.35 -12.54 -11.85
C PHE A 455 -6.44 -11.59 -11.35
N VAL A 456 -6.78 -11.63 -10.06
CA VAL A 456 -7.73 -10.70 -9.43
C VAL A 456 -7.24 -9.25 -9.58
N ILE A 457 -5.99 -8.96 -9.18
CA ILE A 457 -5.41 -7.60 -9.27
C ILE A 457 -5.39 -7.10 -10.73
N ALA A 458 -5.03 -7.97 -11.67
CA ALA A 458 -4.97 -7.61 -13.09
C ALA A 458 -6.34 -7.25 -13.66
N THR A 459 -7.38 -7.99 -13.28
CA THR A 459 -8.73 -7.81 -13.81
C THR A 459 -9.45 -6.62 -13.16
N GLU A 460 -9.27 -6.40 -11.86
CA GLU A 460 -9.87 -5.26 -11.14
C GLU A 460 -9.18 -3.92 -11.44
N HIS A 461 -7.86 -3.93 -11.67
CA HIS A 461 -7.07 -2.73 -11.91
C HIS A 461 -6.49 -2.67 -13.33
N ALA A 462 -7.29 -3.09 -14.33
CA ALA A 462 -6.90 -3.23 -15.74
C ALA A 462 -6.26 -1.97 -16.35
N ALA A 463 -6.56 -0.77 -15.84
CA ALA A 463 -6.01 0.49 -16.33
C ALA A 463 -4.54 0.75 -15.91
N THR A 464 -4.01 0.00 -14.94
CA THR A 464 -2.63 0.16 -14.47
C THR A 464 -1.65 -0.50 -15.43
N LEU A 465 -0.45 0.08 -15.61
CA LEU A 465 0.54 -0.47 -16.55
C LEU A 465 0.91 -1.95 -16.30
N PRO A 466 1.09 -2.42 -15.05
CA PRO A 466 1.34 -3.83 -14.78
C PRO A 466 0.16 -4.73 -15.20
N ALA A 467 -1.07 -4.33 -14.91
CA ALA A 467 -2.27 -5.06 -15.32
C ALA A 467 -2.43 -5.08 -16.84
N MET A 468 -2.21 -3.95 -17.52
CA MET A 468 -2.23 -3.88 -18.98
C MET A 468 -1.22 -4.86 -19.59
N LYS A 469 -0.01 -4.98 -19.05
CA LYS A 469 0.99 -5.97 -19.53
C LYS A 469 0.56 -7.41 -19.25
N TYR A 470 -0.05 -7.66 -18.09
CA TYR A 470 -0.60 -8.98 -17.74
C TYR A 470 -1.67 -9.38 -18.76
N ILE A 471 -2.64 -8.51 -19.00
CA ILE A 471 -3.73 -8.74 -19.97
C ILE A 471 -3.18 -8.81 -21.39
N TRP A 472 -2.19 -7.99 -21.75
CA TRP A 472 -1.58 -7.99 -23.08
C TRP A 472 -1.00 -9.36 -23.44
N SER A 473 -0.37 -10.05 -22.49
CA SER A 473 0.14 -11.40 -22.73
C SER A 473 -0.97 -12.45 -22.96
N ILE A 474 -2.17 -12.22 -22.41
CA ILE A 474 -3.35 -13.05 -22.70
C ILE A 474 -3.78 -12.83 -24.15
N LEU A 475 -3.85 -11.56 -24.57
CA LEU A 475 -4.31 -11.14 -25.91
C LEU A 475 -3.32 -11.51 -27.05
N ASP A 476 -2.03 -11.56 -26.75
CA ASP A 476 -0.97 -11.89 -27.72
C ASP A 476 -0.87 -13.40 -27.97
N LEU A 477 -1.80 -13.93 -28.79
CA LEU A 477 -1.83 -15.36 -29.16
C LEU A 477 -0.62 -15.80 -30.00
N GLU A 478 -0.03 -14.87 -30.75
CA GLU A 478 1.12 -15.13 -31.64
C GLU A 478 2.48 -14.99 -30.91
N GLU A 479 2.48 -14.61 -29.63
CA GLU A 479 3.69 -14.34 -28.82
C GLU A 479 4.65 -13.29 -29.43
N ASN A 480 4.12 -12.34 -30.21
CA ASN A 480 4.90 -11.31 -30.90
C ASN A 480 5.49 -10.27 -29.94
N ARG A 481 4.91 -10.12 -28.74
CA ARG A 481 5.23 -9.19 -27.64
C ARG A 481 5.19 -7.70 -27.99
N LYS A 482 4.98 -7.33 -29.25
CA LYS A 482 5.00 -5.95 -29.75
C LYS A 482 3.61 -5.46 -30.13
N PHE A 483 2.87 -6.26 -30.87
CA PHE A 483 1.56 -5.91 -31.40
C PHE A 483 0.63 -7.13 -31.38
N VAL A 484 -0.67 -6.87 -31.35
CA VAL A 484 -1.74 -7.86 -31.52
C VAL A 484 -2.46 -7.53 -32.82
N THR A 485 -2.63 -8.51 -33.70
CA THR A 485 -3.31 -8.32 -34.99
C THR A 485 -4.81 -8.11 -34.80
N VAL A 486 -5.45 -7.36 -35.70
CA VAL A 486 -6.91 -7.17 -35.65
C VAL A 486 -7.66 -8.49 -35.79
N GLU A 487 -7.13 -9.46 -36.53
CA GLU A 487 -7.72 -10.81 -36.60
C GLU A 487 -7.62 -11.55 -35.26
N THR A 488 -6.52 -11.39 -34.52
CA THR A 488 -6.41 -11.94 -33.16
C THR A 488 -7.46 -11.33 -32.23
N LEU A 489 -7.66 -10.00 -32.26
CA LEU A 489 -8.72 -9.35 -31.48
C LEU A 489 -10.11 -9.83 -31.89
N ARG A 490 -10.33 -10.11 -33.18
CA ARG A 490 -11.57 -10.69 -33.70
C ARG A 490 -11.86 -12.06 -33.10
N CYS A 491 -10.84 -12.88 -32.82
CA CYS A 491 -11.03 -14.16 -32.13
C CYS A 491 -11.62 -13.98 -30.72
N PHE A 492 -11.12 -13.01 -29.94
CA PHE A 492 -11.70 -12.67 -28.63
C PHE A 492 -13.13 -12.14 -28.77
N CYS A 493 -13.37 -11.22 -29.72
CA CYS A 493 -14.72 -10.70 -29.99
C CYS A 493 -15.70 -11.79 -30.42
N LYS A 494 -15.23 -12.80 -31.16
CA LYS A 494 -16.04 -13.97 -31.55
C LYS A 494 -16.39 -14.84 -30.35
N ALA A 495 -15.45 -15.09 -29.44
CA ALA A 495 -15.72 -15.81 -28.21
C ALA A 495 -16.79 -15.08 -27.38
N ILE A 496 -16.67 -13.76 -27.23
CA ILE A 496 -17.65 -12.91 -26.54
C ILE A 496 -19.04 -13.00 -27.20
N ALA A 497 -19.12 -12.83 -28.53
CA ALA A 497 -20.39 -12.89 -29.25
C ALA A 497 -21.09 -14.25 -29.08
N ASN A 498 -20.33 -15.35 -29.14
CA ASN A 498 -20.88 -16.68 -28.92
C ASN A 498 -21.44 -16.85 -27.50
N GLU A 499 -20.75 -16.35 -26.47
CA GLU A 499 -21.22 -16.41 -25.08
C GLU A 499 -22.48 -15.55 -24.87
N LEU A 500 -22.56 -14.35 -25.48
CA LEU A 500 -23.74 -13.49 -25.40
C LEU A 500 -24.99 -14.17 -26.00
N ILE A 501 -24.81 -14.86 -27.13
CA ILE A 501 -25.89 -15.60 -27.81
C ILE A 501 -26.27 -16.84 -26.99
N ALA A 502 -25.28 -17.61 -26.54
CA ALA A 502 -25.51 -18.84 -25.78
C ALA A 502 -26.23 -18.58 -24.44
N ASN A 503 -25.94 -17.45 -23.78
CA ASN A 503 -26.59 -17.04 -22.54
C ASN A 503 -27.89 -16.24 -22.76
N GLY A 504 -28.31 -16.03 -24.02
CA GLY A 504 -29.56 -15.33 -24.35
C GLY A 504 -29.57 -13.84 -24.04
N LEU A 505 -28.39 -13.22 -23.87
CA LEU A 505 -28.26 -11.78 -23.58
C LEU A 505 -28.42 -10.92 -24.83
N MET A 506 -28.02 -11.43 -26.00
CA MET A 506 -28.14 -10.75 -27.29
C MET A 506 -28.41 -11.77 -28.41
N THR A 507 -29.25 -11.45 -29.41
CA THR A 507 -29.66 -12.41 -30.46
C THR A 507 -28.88 -12.28 -31.77
N ASP A 508 -28.50 -11.07 -32.18
CA ASP A 508 -27.93 -10.79 -33.51
C ASP A 508 -26.58 -10.05 -33.44
N ILE A 509 -25.86 -10.20 -32.32
CA ILE A 509 -24.55 -9.57 -32.16
C ILE A 509 -23.48 -10.32 -32.97
N SER A 510 -22.75 -9.60 -33.82
CA SER A 510 -21.65 -10.16 -34.59
C SER A 510 -20.29 -9.80 -33.98
N ALA A 511 -19.32 -10.71 -34.12
CA ALA A 511 -17.93 -10.46 -33.70
C ALA A 511 -17.36 -9.18 -34.36
N GLN A 512 -17.79 -8.87 -35.58
CA GLN A 512 -17.35 -7.67 -36.29
C GLN A 512 -17.89 -6.38 -35.66
N SER A 513 -19.11 -6.40 -35.14
CA SER A 513 -19.71 -5.25 -34.44
C SER A 513 -18.94 -4.91 -33.18
N ILE A 514 -18.67 -5.93 -32.35
CA ILE A 514 -17.88 -5.78 -31.11
C ILE A 514 -16.47 -5.29 -31.45
N LEU A 515 -15.83 -5.90 -32.46
CA LEU A 515 -14.49 -5.52 -32.89
C LEU A 515 -14.42 -4.06 -33.36
N SER A 516 -15.39 -3.61 -34.16
CA SER A 516 -15.43 -2.22 -34.62
C SER A 516 -15.50 -1.23 -33.46
N GLU A 517 -16.33 -1.50 -32.46
CA GLU A 517 -16.43 -0.64 -31.28
C GLU A 517 -15.14 -0.65 -30.43
N VAL A 518 -14.52 -1.82 -30.27
CA VAL A 518 -13.21 -1.94 -29.60
C VAL A 518 -12.13 -1.16 -30.34
N ILE A 519 -12.05 -1.28 -31.67
CA ILE A 519 -11.06 -0.57 -32.48
C ILE A 519 -11.31 0.95 -32.48
N ASP A 520 -12.57 1.39 -32.52
CA ASP A 520 -12.92 2.80 -32.44
C ASP A 520 -12.52 3.41 -31.09
N MET A 521 -12.69 2.67 -29.98
CA MET A 521 -12.22 3.08 -28.66
C MET A 521 -10.69 3.18 -28.58
N ILE A 522 -9.96 2.19 -29.14
CA ILE A 522 -8.49 2.18 -29.10
C ILE A 522 -7.90 3.24 -30.03
N ASN A 523 -8.51 3.44 -31.21
CA ASN A 523 -8.03 4.28 -32.29
C ASN A 523 -6.53 4.03 -32.60
N PRO A 524 -6.19 2.81 -33.05
CA PRO A 524 -4.80 2.42 -33.26
C PRO A 524 -4.15 3.22 -34.39
N LYS A 525 -2.82 3.36 -34.32
CA LYS A 525 -2.07 4.09 -35.36
C LYS A 525 -2.13 3.39 -36.72
N TRP A 526 -2.23 2.07 -36.71
CA TRP A 526 -2.28 1.22 -37.91
C TRP A 526 -3.55 0.38 -37.87
N HIS A 527 -4.18 0.16 -39.03
CA HIS A 527 -5.47 -0.52 -39.12
C HIS A 527 -5.37 -2.06 -39.07
N GLU A 528 -4.18 -2.64 -39.15
CA GLU A 528 -3.98 -4.11 -39.17
C GLU A 528 -3.55 -4.68 -37.81
N TRP A 529 -3.03 -3.84 -36.91
CA TRP A 529 -2.59 -4.27 -35.59
C TRP A 529 -2.70 -3.15 -34.56
N VAL A 530 -2.75 -3.57 -33.30
CA VAL A 530 -2.76 -2.70 -32.12
C VAL A 530 -1.47 -2.92 -31.34
N GLU A 531 -0.85 -1.85 -30.88
CA GLU A 531 0.27 -1.87 -29.93
C GLU A 531 -0.20 -1.52 -28.51
N LEU A 532 0.56 -1.93 -27.49
CA LEU A 532 0.23 -1.57 -26.11
C LEU A 532 0.18 -0.04 -25.92
N ASP A 533 1.02 0.72 -26.61
CA ASP A 533 1.01 2.18 -26.60
C ASP A 533 -0.29 2.77 -27.16
N ASP A 534 -0.93 2.10 -28.13
CA ASP A 534 -2.22 2.52 -28.65
C ASP A 534 -3.30 2.46 -27.57
N ILE A 535 -3.32 1.39 -26.77
CA ILE A 535 -4.24 1.25 -25.63
C ILE A 535 -3.98 2.34 -24.59
N VAL A 536 -2.72 2.59 -24.21
CA VAL A 536 -2.39 3.65 -23.23
C VAL A 536 -2.80 5.02 -23.74
N ARG A 537 -2.56 5.31 -25.02
CA ARG A 537 -2.88 6.60 -25.64
C ARG A 537 -4.39 6.83 -25.79
N SER A 538 -5.17 5.76 -25.94
CA SER A 538 -6.63 5.85 -26.05
C SER A 538 -7.29 6.45 -24.81
N GLY A 539 -6.73 6.21 -23.61
CA GLY A 539 -7.37 6.57 -22.34
C GLY A 539 -8.58 5.69 -21.97
N HIS A 540 -8.92 4.70 -22.80
CA HIS A 540 -10.08 3.80 -22.64
C HIS A 540 -9.70 2.41 -22.11
N GLN A 541 -8.47 2.22 -21.61
CA GLN A 541 -7.97 0.93 -21.12
C GLN A 541 -8.84 0.31 -20.01
N ALA A 542 -9.48 1.13 -19.16
CA ALA A 542 -10.37 0.67 -18.09
C ALA A 542 -11.66 0.02 -18.60
N THR A 543 -12.01 0.23 -19.87
CA THR A 543 -13.22 -0.28 -20.51
C THR A 543 -12.89 -1.34 -21.54
N VAL A 544 -11.95 -1.04 -22.45
CA VAL A 544 -11.56 -1.92 -23.56
C VAL A 544 -11.01 -3.26 -23.06
N LEU A 545 -10.12 -3.24 -22.06
CA LEU A 545 -9.48 -4.47 -21.61
C LEU A 545 -10.47 -5.40 -20.89
N PRO A 546 -11.31 -4.93 -19.93
CA PRO A 546 -12.33 -5.80 -19.34
C PRO A 546 -13.34 -6.36 -20.35
N ILE A 547 -13.70 -5.61 -21.39
CA ILE A 547 -14.58 -6.08 -22.48
C ILE A 547 -13.96 -7.27 -23.19
N LEU A 548 -12.67 -7.20 -23.55
CA LEU A 548 -11.97 -8.29 -24.25
C LEU A 548 -11.84 -9.57 -23.42
N LEU A 549 -12.01 -9.48 -22.10
CA LEU A 549 -11.88 -10.61 -21.17
C LEU A 549 -13.22 -11.30 -20.87
N SER A 550 -14.31 -10.53 -20.73
CA SER A 550 -15.59 -11.01 -20.21
C SER A 550 -16.77 -10.50 -21.04
N TYR A 551 -17.69 -11.41 -21.37
CA TYR A 551 -18.87 -11.06 -22.15
C TYR A 551 -19.87 -10.21 -21.35
N ARG A 552 -19.90 -10.37 -20.01
CA ARG A 552 -20.74 -9.52 -19.15
C ARG A 552 -20.23 -8.09 -19.10
N ASN A 553 -18.91 -7.87 -19.18
CA ASN A 553 -18.35 -6.52 -19.27
C ASN A 553 -18.73 -5.84 -20.59
N PHE A 554 -18.74 -6.58 -21.71
CA PHE A 554 -19.29 -6.06 -22.97
C PHE A 554 -20.78 -5.72 -22.84
N TYR A 555 -21.59 -6.64 -22.30
CA TYR A 555 -23.03 -6.43 -22.13
C TYR A 555 -23.33 -5.19 -21.25
N ALA A 556 -22.64 -5.04 -20.12
CA ALA A 556 -22.78 -3.89 -19.24
C ALA A 556 -22.39 -2.58 -19.94
N TYR A 557 -21.33 -2.61 -20.76
CA TYR A 557 -20.92 -1.47 -21.56
C TYR A 557 -21.96 -1.13 -22.63
N ASP A 558 -22.51 -2.10 -23.36
CA ASP A 558 -23.56 -1.89 -24.38
C ASP A 558 -24.83 -1.28 -23.75
N CYS A 559 -25.22 -1.75 -22.56
CA CYS A 559 -26.41 -1.27 -21.83
C CYS A 559 -26.22 0.08 -21.10
N ARG A 560 -25.04 0.69 -21.16
CA ARG A 560 -24.70 1.88 -20.34
C ARG A 560 -25.61 3.08 -20.58
N GLU A 561 -26.01 3.31 -21.83
CA GLU A 561 -26.83 4.48 -22.21
C GLU A 561 -28.28 4.30 -21.76
N GLN A 562 -28.80 3.08 -21.83
CA GLN A 562 -30.15 2.74 -21.35
C GLN A 562 -30.23 2.81 -19.83
N THR A 563 -29.19 2.34 -19.14
CA THR A 563 -29.09 2.39 -17.68
C THR A 563 -28.99 3.84 -17.18
N ALA A 564 -28.20 4.68 -17.86
CA ALA A 564 -28.09 6.11 -17.54
C ALA A 564 -29.39 6.88 -17.81
N ALA A 565 -30.15 6.50 -18.83
CA ALA A 565 -31.47 7.08 -19.10
C ALA A 565 -32.49 6.71 -18.00
N ALA A 566 -32.56 5.42 -17.62
CA ALA A 566 -33.46 4.94 -16.58
C ALA A 566 -33.17 5.57 -15.20
N ALA A 567 -31.90 5.76 -14.85
CA ALA A 567 -31.51 6.41 -13.61
C ALA A 567 -31.89 7.90 -13.57
N ASN A 568 -31.91 8.60 -14.70
CA ASN A 568 -32.33 10.00 -14.74
C ASN A 568 -33.85 10.17 -14.62
N ASP A 569 -34.64 9.19 -15.09
CA ASP A 569 -36.09 9.21 -15.00
C ASP A 569 -36.61 8.90 -13.57
N GLU A 570 -35.82 8.22 -12.73
CA GLU A 570 -36.19 7.90 -11.35
C GLU A 570 -36.02 9.10 -10.38
N TYR A 571 -35.29 10.14 -10.81
CA TYR A 571 -35.10 11.40 -10.06
C TYR A 571 -35.88 12.60 -10.65
N ALA A 572 -36.68 12.38 -11.70
CA ALA A 572 -37.57 13.37 -12.31
C ALA A 572 -39.03 13.17 -11.84
#